data_AF-A0A2W4U2E9-F1
#
_entry.id   AF-A0A2W4U2E9-F1
#
_cell.length_a   1.000
_cell.length_b   1.000
_cell.length_c   1.000
_cell.angle_alpha   90.00
_cell.angle_beta   90.00
_cell.angle_gamma   90.00
#
_symmetry.space_group_name_H-M   'P 1'
#
loop_
_entity.id
_entity.type
_entity.pdbx_description
1 polymer ?
#
loop_
_entity_poly.entity_id
_entity_poly.type
_entity_poly.pdbx_seq_one_letter_code
_entity_poly.pdbx_strand_id
1 'polypeptide(L)'
;MSEDAAEAVAAPQQQVTTMRAFDPLFFMSLGMLAVVAGAALGVAIARGVRARRQGRRRVVEMPNSFYASQLARAAEARQRWQSIDLDKLHEINREEVVRLLAKVEALGVDALRPDERIFLDNMARIAGKAPPAPEPPREEDTPPLAPDLRHHPA
;
A
#
# COMPACT_ATOMS: atom_id res chain seq x y z
N MET A 1 53.61 61.83 -73.16
CA MET A 1 54.30 60.58 -72.79
C MET A 1 54.39 60.55 -71.30
N SER A 2 53.90 59.46 -70.71
CA SER A 2 54.19 58.97 -69.36
C SER A 2 53.69 59.84 -68.20
N GLU A 3 53.20 59.34 -67.09
CA GLU A 3 52.71 58.05 -66.56
C GLU A 3 52.37 58.41 -65.09
N ASP A 4 51.38 57.74 -64.48
CA ASP A 4 51.35 57.29 -63.07
C ASP A 4 51.78 58.28 -61.95
N ALA A 5 51.06 58.48 -60.85
CA ALA A 5 50.14 57.64 -60.08
C ALA A 5 49.34 58.63 -59.20
N ALA A 6 48.02 58.56 -59.10
CA ALA A 6 47.32 57.59 -58.25
C ALA A 6 47.88 57.54 -56.81
N GLU A 7 47.71 58.61 -56.04
CA GLU A 7 47.74 58.50 -54.57
C GLU A 7 46.59 59.32 -53.96
N ALA A 8 45.38 58.77 -54.11
CA ALA A 8 44.24 59.17 -53.32
C ALA A 8 44.48 58.73 -51.88
N VAL A 9 45.01 59.64 -51.05
CA VAL A 9 45.14 59.46 -49.60
C VAL A 9 43.73 59.50 -49.00
N ALA A 10 43.09 58.34 -48.99
CA ALA A 10 41.79 58.12 -48.35
C ALA A 10 41.94 58.20 -46.83
N ALA A 11 41.07 59.00 -46.21
CA ALA A 11 40.96 59.16 -44.77
C ALA A 11 40.80 57.80 -44.05
N PRO A 12 41.30 57.67 -42.80
CA PRO A 12 41.07 56.47 -42.00
C PRO A 12 39.58 56.35 -41.68
N GLN A 13 38.90 55.49 -42.44
CA GLN A 13 37.56 55.00 -42.11
C GLN A 13 37.65 54.30 -40.76
N GLN A 14 37.19 54.97 -39.70
CA GLN A 14 36.95 54.36 -38.41
C GLN A 14 35.92 53.25 -38.62
N GLN A 15 36.39 52.01 -38.68
CA GLN A 15 35.53 50.84 -38.53
C GLN A 15 35.03 50.87 -37.09
N VAL A 16 33.87 51.51 -36.90
CA VAL A 16 33.07 51.32 -35.70
C VAL A 16 32.66 49.86 -35.74
N THR A 17 33.36 49.04 -34.95
CA THR A 17 32.94 47.69 -34.61
C THR A 17 31.54 47.82 -34.05
N THR A 18 30.54 47.59 -34.91
CA THR A 18 29.16 47.43 -34.46
C THR A 18 29.19 46.25 -33.51
N MET A 19 29.14 46.53 -32.21
CA MET A 19 28.84 45.55 -31.18
C MET A 19 27.70 44.73 -31.73
N ARG A 20 27.97 43.44 -32.03
CA ARG A 20 26.97 42.48 -32.47
C ARG A 20 25.79 42.66 -31.54
N ALA A 21 24.71 43.22 -32.09
CA ALA A 21 23.48 43.44 -31.37
C ALA A 21 23.12 42.13 -30.67
N PHE A 22 22.81 42.23 -29.38
CA PHE A 22 22.17 41.18 -28.61
C PHE A 22 21.10 40.53 -29.49
N ASP A 23 21.33 39.30 -29.93
CA ASP A 23 20.47 38.64 -30.90
C ASP A 23 19.21 38.15 -30.17
N PRO A 24 18.05 38.83 -30.31
CA PRO A 24 16.87 38.52 -29.52
C PRO A 24 16.34 37.11 -29.84
N LEU A 25 16.64 36.58 -31.02
CA LEU A 25 16.28 35.22 -31.44
C LEU A 25 17.04 34.16 -30.61
N PHE A 26 18.27 34.47 -30.18
CA PHE A 26 19.04 33.60 -29.30
C PHE A 26 18.42 33.52 -27.89
N PHE A 27 17.99 34.65 -27.33
CA PHE A 27 17.33 34.66 -26.02
C PHE A 27 15.92 34.06 -26.05
N MET A 28 15.18 34.26 -27.14
CA MET A 28 13.87 33.63 -27.33
C MET A 28 13.97 32.11 -27.46
N SER A 29 14.94 31.61 -28.21
CA SER A 29 15.18 30.16 -28.33
C SER A 29 15.67 29.54 -27.02
N LEU A 30 16.55 30.23 -26.27
CA LEU A 30 17.00 29.80 -24.95
C LEU A 30 15.84 29.78 -23.93
N GLY A 31 14.99 30.80 -23.96
CA GLY A 31 13.79 30.90 -23.12
C GLY A 31 12.79 29.79 -23.43
N MET A 32 12.54 29.53 -24.71
CA MET A 32 11.62 28.47 -25.13
C MET A 32 12.15 27.08 -24.75
N LEU A 33 13.47 26.85 -24.88
CA LEU A 33 14.13 25.60 -24.46
C LEU A 33 13.96 25.37 -22.94
N ALA A 34 14.13 26.43 -22.13
CA ALA A 34 13.95 26.34 -20.68
C ALA A 34 12.50 25.98 -20.29
N VAL A 35 11.51 26.56 -20.98
CA VAL A 35 10.08 26.24 -20.76
C VAL A 35 9.78 24.78 -21.11
N VAL A 36 10.26 24.29 -22.25
CA VAL A 36 10.06 22.90 -22.69
C VAL A 36 10.75 21.92 -21.74
N ALA A 37 12.00 22.21 -21.33
CA ALA A 37 12.74 21.39 -20.37
C ALA A 37 12.04 21.34 -19.00
N GLY A 38 11.55 22.49 -18.52
CA GLY A 38 10.78 22.57 -17.27
C GLY A 38 9.47 21.78 -17.33
N ALA A 39 8.74 21.86 -18.45
CA ALA A 39 7.51 21.11 -18.65
C ALA A 39 7.77 19.59 -18.70
N ALA A 40 8.80 19.15 -19.42
CA ALA A 40 9.18 17.74 -19.52
C ALA A 40 9.58 17.17 -18.15
N LEU A 41 10.38 17.92 -17.38
CA LEU A 41 10.78 17.53 -16.02
C LEU A 41 9.56 17.43 -15.08
N GLY A 42 8.65 18.41 -15.14
CA GLY A 42 7.40 18.39 -14.37
C GLY A 42 6.54 17.17 -14.68
N VAL A 43 6.41 16.81 -15.97
CA VAL A 43 5.66 15.62 -16.40
C VAL A 43 6.32 14.32 -15.92
N ALA A 44 7.65 14.23 -15.99
CA ALA A 44 8.40 13.07 -15.51
C ALA A 44 8.24 12.85 -14.00
N ILE A 45 8.36 13.93 -13.20
CA ILE A 45 8.13 13.90 -11.75
C ILE A 45 6.69 13.49 -11.45
N ALA A 46 5.71 14.10 -12.12
CA ALA A 46 4.30 13.77 -11.94
C ALA A 46 4.01 12.30 -12.27
N ARG A 47 4.57 11.76 -13.36
CA ARG A 47 4.45 10.35 -13.73
C ARG A 47 5.09 9.42 -12.70
N GLY A 48 6.29 9.74 -12.21
CA GLY A 48 6.97 8.94 -11.18
C GLY A 48 6.20 8.89 -9.85
N VAL A 49 5.67 10.03 -9.40
CA VAL A 49 4.82 10.10 -8.20
C VAL A 49 3.53 9.31 -8.39
N ARG A 50 2.90 9.41 -9.57
CA ARG A 50 1.65 8.68 -9.87
C ARG A 50 1.88 7.17 -9.95
N ALA A 51 2.99 6.73 -10.56
CA ALA A 51 3.40 5.33 -10.61
C ALA A 51 3.71 4.78 -9.21
N ARG A 52 4.40 5.53 -8.35
CA ARG A 52 4.63 5.15 -6.94
C ARG A 52 3.33 5.03 -6.13
N ARG A 53 2.36 5.93 -6.38
CA ARG A 53 1.02 5.84 -5.77
C ARG A 53 0.23 4.62 -6.25
N GLN A 54 0.39 4.22 -7.52
CA GLN A 54 -0.25 3.04 -8.07
C GLN A 54 0.42 1.73 -7.61
N GLY A 55 1.75 1.69 -7.45
CA GLY A 55 2.48 0.55 -6.90
C GLY A 55 2.11 0.24 -5.45
N ARG A 56 1.84 1.27 -4.63
CA ARG A 56 1.30 1.11 -3.26
C ARG A 56 -0.17 0.62 -3.21
N ARG A 57 -0.87 0.61 -4.36
CA ARG A 57 -2.24 0.08 -4.48
C ARG A 57 -2.29 -1.32 -5.10
N ARG A 58 -1.14 -1.89 -5.49
CA ARG A 58 -1.07 -3.27 -5.95
C ARG A 58 -0.95 -4.18 -4.73
N VAL A 59 -2.11 -4.64 -4.28
CA VAL A 59 -2.33 -5.96 -3.69
C VAL A 59 -1.54 -6.22 -2.40
N VAL A 60 -1.92 -5.51 -1.34
CA VAL A 60 -2.27 -6.27 -0.14
C VAL A 60 -3.69 -6.72 -0.42
N GLU A 61 -3.89 -7.98 -0.79
CA GLU A 61 -5.21 -8.60 -0.57
C GLU A 61 -5.50 -8.30 0.89
N MET A 62 -6.42 -7.38 1.15
CA MET A 62 -6.87 -7.14 2.51
C MET A 62 -7.17 -8.52 3.08
N PRO A 63 -6.64 -8.86 4.28
CA PRO A 63 -6.85 -10.18 4.85
C PRO A 63 -8.31 -10.55 4.72
N ASN A 64 -8.62 -11.81 4.43
CA ASN A 64 -9.96 -12.32 4.14
C ASN A 64 -11.05 -11.86 5.15
N SER A 65 -10.64 -11.35 6.31
CA SER A 65 -11.46 -10.60 7.26
C SER A 65 -12.23 -9.40 6.69
N PHE A 66 -11.74 -8.76 5.61
CA PHE A 66 -12.42 -7.59 5.02
C PHE A 66 -13.68 -7.97 4.22
N TYR A 67 -13.76 -9.19 3.70
CA TYR A 67 -14.91 -9.72 2.97
C TYR A 67 -15.75 -10.72 3.77
N ALA A 68 -15.48 -10.87 5.08
CA ALA A 68 -16.32 -11.69 5.94
C ALA A 68 -17.77 -11.20 5.86
N SER A 69 -18.63 -12.02 5.26
CA SER A 69 -20.06 -11.76 5.16
C SER A 69 -20.65 -11.60 6.57
N GLN A 70 -21.80 -10.92 6.71
CA GLN A 70 -22.46 -10.82 8.01
C GLN A 70 -22.68 -12.20 8.65
N LEU A 71 -22.96 -13.21 7.82
CA LEU A 71 -23.11 -14.60 8.24
C LEU A 71 -21.79 -15.19 8.75
N ALA A 72 -20.66 -14.92 8.08
CA ALA A 72 -19.34 -15.35 8.56
C ALA A 72 -19.01 -14.71 9.91
N ARG A 73 -19.26 -13.40 10.07
CA ARG A 73 -19.04 -12.71 11.35
C ARG A 73 -19.96 -13.22 12.46
N ALA A 74 -21.21 -13.55 12.14
CA ALA A 74 -22.15 -14.16 13.08
C ALA A 74 -21.69 -15.56 13.50
N ALA A 75 -21.18 -16.36 12.57
CA ALA A 75 -20.60 -17.67 12.86
C ALA A 75 -19.36 -17.57 13.75
N GLU A 76 -18.44 -16.65 13.45
CA GLU A 76 -17.26 -16.38 14.28
C GLU A 76 -17.64 -15.89 15.69
N ALA A 77 -18.62 -14.98 15.80
CA ALA A 77 -19.12 -14.52 17.09
C ALA A 77 -19.71 -15.68 17.91
N ARG A 78 -20.58 -16.49 17.29
CA ARG A 78 -21.17 -17.67 17.92
C ARG A 78 -20.10 -18.64 18.40
N GLN A 79 -19.12 -18.96 17.55
CA GLN A 79 -18.04 -19.89 17.89
C GLN A 79 -17.21 -19.38 19.06
N ARG A 80 -16.88 -18.08 19.10
CA ARG A 80 -16.17 -17.49 20.23
C ARG A 80 -16.98 -17.59 21.51
N TRP A 81 -18.26 -17.25 21.51
CA TRP A 81 -19.09 -17.33 22.72
C TRP A 81 -19.32 -18.78 23.19
N GLN A 82 -19.39 -19.75 22.27
CA GLN A 82 -19.47 -21.17 22.61
C GLN A 82 -18.19 -21.70 23.27
N SER A 83 -17.05 -21.04 23.06
CA SER A 83 -15.78 -21.40 23.71
C SER A 83 -15.61 -20.86 25.13
N ILE A 84 -16.62 -20.17 25.69
CA ILE A 84 -16.60 -19.68 27.07
C ILE A 84 -16.57 -20.87 28.04
N ASP A 85 -15.57 -20.89 28.90
CA ASP A 85 -15.43 -21.85 29.99
C ASP A 85 -16.32 -21.44 31.16
N LEU A 86 -17.49 -22.08 31.25
CA LEU A 86 -18.49 -21.78 32.27
C LEU A 86 -17.96 -21.99 33.70
N ASP A 87 -17.00 -22.89 33.89
CA ASP A 87 -16.47 -23.23 35.21
C ASP A 87 -15.63 -22.12 35.83
N LYS A 88 -15.14 -21.19 35.01
CA LYS A 88 -14.41 -20.00 35.44
C LYS A 88 -15.31 -18.82 35.77
N LEU A 89 -16.61 -18.92 35.50
CA LEU A 89 -17.57 -17.85 35.73
C LEU A 89 -18.19 -17.95 37.12
N HIS A 90 -18.44 -16.78 37.71
CA HIS A 90 -19.30 -16.66 38.89
C HIS A 90 -20.72 -17.12 38.56
N GLU A 91 -21.44 -17.73 39.51
CA GLU A 91 -22.75 -18.36 39.31
C GLU A 91 -23.73 -17.45 38.55
N ILE A 92 -23.91 -16.22 39.01
CA ILE A 92 -24.79 -15.23 38.37
C ILE A 92 -24.43 -15.00 36.90
N ASN A 93 -23.14 -14.92 36.57
CA ASN A 93 -22.71 -14.71 35.18
C ASN A 93 -22.86 -16.00 34.36
N ARG A 94 -22.66 -17.16 34.97
CA ARG A 94 -22.84 -18.47 34.31
C ARG A 94 -24.27 -18.63 33.85
N GLU A 95 -25.24 -18.42 34.75
CA GLU A 95 -26.67 -18.52 34.42
C GLU A 95 -27.04 -17.60 33.25
N GLU A 96 -26.55 -16.36 33.28
CA GLU A 96 -26.82 -15.40 32.20
C GLU A 96 -26.14 -15.77 30.88
N VAL A 97 -24.90 -16.24 30.91
CA VAL A 97 -24.23 -16.74 29.69
C VAL A 97 -25.01 -17.92 29.12
N VAL A 98 -25.44 -18.88 29.94
CA VAL A 98 -26.23 -20.03 29.49
C VAL A 98 -27.54 -19.58 28.86
N ARG A 99 -28.27 -18.65 29.50
CA ARG A 99 -29.52 -18.10 28.97
C ARG A 99 -29.32 -17.40 27.61
N LEU A 100 -28.26 -16.61 27.48
CA LEU A 100 -27.96 -15.89 26.24
C LEU A 100 -27.46 -16.81 25.13
N LEU A 101 -26.67 -17.83 25.45
CA LEU A 101 -26.25 -18.85 24.47
C LEU A 101 -27.45 -19.65 23.95
N ALA A 102 -28.39 -20.03 24.83
CA ALA A 102 -29.64 -20.67 24.41
C ALA A 102 -30.46 -19.76 23.48
N LYS A 103 -30.51 -18.46 23.77
CA LYS A 103 -31.17 -17.46 22.92
C LYS A 103 -30.51 -17.38 21.53
N VAL A 104 -29.17 -17.38 21.46
CA VAL A 104 -28.42 -17.39 20.18
C VAL A 104 -28.65 -18.68 19.41
N GLU A 105 -28.74 -19.82 20.10
CA GLU A 105 -29.00 -21.11 19.46
C GLU A 105 -30.40 -21.18 18.84
N ALA A 106 -31.42 -20.70 19.55
CA ALA A 106 -32.80 -20.73 19.10
C ALA A 106 -33.12 -19.67 18.02
N LEU A 107 -32.58 -18.45 18.17
CA LEU A 107 -33.01 -17.28 17.39
C LEU A 107 -31.90 -16.65 16.54
N GLY A 108 -30.66 -17.11 16.70
CA GLY A 108 -29.48 -16.54 16.02
C GLY A 108 -28.87 -15.34 16.74
N VAL A 109 -27.70 -14.93 16.25
CA VAL A 109 -26.90 -13.82 16.82
C VAL A 109 -27.64 -12.48 16.78
N ASP A 110 -28.52 -12.28 15.81
CA ASP A 110 -29.29 -11.04 15.61
C ASP A 110 -30.42 -10.83 16.61
N ALA A 111 -30.80 -11.88 17.36
CA ALA A 111 -31.75 -11.76 18.45
C ALA A 111 -31.16 -11.10 19.71
N LEU A 112 -29.82 -11.02 19.81
CA LEU A 112 -29.15 -10.39 20.94
C LEU A 112 -29.17 -8.87 20.82
N ARG A 113 -29.47 -8.21 21.93
CA ARG A 113 -29.33 -6.76 22.07
C ARG A 113 -27.83 -6.38 22.08
N PRO A 114 -27.47 -5.14 21.69
CA PRO A 114 -26.07 -4.72 21.63
C PRO A 114 -25.28 -4.91 22.94
N ASP A 115 -25.93 -4.63 24.07
CA ASP A 115 -25.41 -4.81 25.42
C ASP A 115 -25.26 -6.29 25.81
N GLU A 116 -26.17 -7.18 25.38
CA GLU A 116 -26.02 -8.63 25.56
C GLU A 116 -24.81 -9.17 24.77
N ARG A 117 -24.56 -8.65 23.56
CA ARG A 117 -23.38 -8.99 22.75
C ARG A 117 -22.08 -8.56 23.44
N ILE A 118 -22.04 -7.33 23.94
CA ILE A 118 -20.88 -6.80 24.69
C ILE A 118 -20.62 -7.64 25.95
N PHE A 119 -21.66 -8.06 26.64
CA PHE A 119 -21.53 -8.95 27.80
C PHE A 119 -20.86 -10.27 27.41
N LEU A 120 -21.36 -10.95 26.36
CA LEU A 120 -20.76 -12.20 25.89
C LEU A 120 -19.34 -12.03 25.35
N ASP A 121 -19.04 -10.94 24.66
CA ASP A 121 -17.68 -10.62 24.20
C ASP A 121 -16.71 -10.44 25.37
N ASN A 122 -17.16 -9.81 26.47
CA ASN A 122 -16.37 -9.68 27.69
C ASN A 122 -16.15 -11.02 28.39
N MET A 123 -17.19 -11.87 28.47
CA MET A 123 -17.06 -13.21 29.05
C MET A 123 -16.14 -14.09 28.22
N ALA A 124 -16.22 -14.04 26.89
CA ALA A 124 -15.31 -14.75 25.98
C ALA A 124 -13.86 -14.27 26.11
N ARG A 125 -13.63 -12.99 26.39
CA ARG A 125 -12.29 -12.47 26.64
C ARG A 125 -11.69 -12.94 27.98
N ILE A 126 -12.51 -13.04 29.03
CA ILE A 126 -12.05 -13.36 30.39
C ILE A 126 -11.97 -14.88 30.62
N ALA A 127 -12.96 -15.61 30.13
CA ALA A 127 -13.15 -17.04 30.37
C ALA A 127 -13.09 -17.88 29.08
N GLY A 128 -12.65 -17.31 27.95
CA GLY A 128 -12.47 -18.07 26.72
C GLY A 128 -11.47 -19.21 26.90
N LYS A 129 -11.81 -20.39 26.37
CA LYS A 129 -10.86 -21.49 26.29
C LYS A 129 -9.77 -21.13 25.28
N ALA A 130 -8.51 -21.30 25.67
CA ALA A 130 -7.40 -21.13 24.73
C ALA A 130 -7.60 -22.06 23.53
N PRO A 131 -7.28 -21.61 22.29
CA PRO A 131 -7.27 -22.50 21.14
C PRO A 131 -6.40 -23.72 21.50
N PRO A 132 -6.79 -24.94 21.13
CA PRO A 132 -5.87 -26.08 21.24
C PRO A 132 -4.58 -25.68 20.53
N ALA A 133 -3.43 -25.98 21.15
CA ALA A 133 -2.14 -25.72 20.53
C ALA A 133 -2.16 -26.29 19.10
N PRO A 134 -1.60 -25.58 18.10
CA PRO A 134 -1.56 -26.10 16.75
C PRO A 134 -0.95 -27.50 16.83
N GLU A 135 -1.71 -28.51 16.40
CA GLU A 135 -1.17 -29.86 16.28
C GLU A 135 0.14 -29.76 15.49
N PRO A 136 1.22 -30.42 15.90
CA PRO A 136 2.42 -30.47 15.09
C PRO A 136 2.00 -30.90 13.68
N PRO A 137 2.54 -30.27 12.62
CA PRO A 137 2.14 -30.58 11.25
C PRO A 137 2.15 -32.10 11.08
N ARG A 138 1.04 -32.66 10.62
CA ARG A 138 0.96 -34.08 10.33
C ARG A 138 2.07 -34.37 9.33
N GLU A 139 2.78 -35.47 9.50
CA GLU A 139 3.92 -35.84 8.66
C GLU A 139 3.56 -35.82 7.16
N GLU A 140 2.28 -36.05 6.84
CA GLU A 140 1.65 -35.95 5.51
C GLU A 140 1.61 -34.53 4.91
N ASP A 141 1.55 -33.48 5.72
CA ASP A 141 1.55 -32.07 5.27
C ASP A 141 2.97 -31.50 5.12
N THR A 142 3.99 -32.30 5.47
CA THR A 142 5.39 -31.92 5.26
C THR A 142 5.68 -32.10 3.77
N PRO A 143 6.06 -31.03 3.03
CA PRO A 143 6.54 -31.17 1.66
C PRO A 143 7.64 -32.24 1.65
N PRO A 144 7.65 -33.19 0.70
CA PRO A 144 8.65 -34.24 0.69
C PRO A 144 10.03 -33.59 0.81
N LEU A 145 10.81 -33.99 1.82
CA LEU A 145 12.18 -33.49 2.00
C LEU A 145 12.86 -33.59 0.64
N ALA A 146 13.27 -32.44 0.12
CA ALA A 146 13.97 -32.40 -1.16
C ALA A 146 15.09 -33.45 -1.14
N PRO A 147 15.22 -34.29 -2.18
CA PRO A 147 16.22 -35.35 -2.20
C PRO A 147 17.59 -34.73 -1.91
N ASP A 148 18.27 -35.26 -0.88
CA ASP A 148 19.58 -34.78 -0.45
C ASP A 148 20.59 -35.07 -1.56
N LEU A 149 20.85 -34.06 -2.41
CA LEU A 149 21.79 -34.13 -3.53
C LEU A 149 23.26 -34.17 -3.07
N ARG A 150 23.56 -34.35 -1.78
CA ARG A 150 24.92 -34.29 -1.24
C ARG A 150 25.73 -35.59 -1.34
N HIS A 151 25.15 -36.67 -1.86
CA HIS A 151 25.85 -37.96 -1.97
C HIS A 151 25.85 -38.52 -3.38
N HIS A 152 26.73 -37.98 -4.23
CA HIS A 152 27.29 -38.72 -5.35
C HIS A 152 28.74 -39.12 -5.01
N PRO A 153 28.99 -40.38 -4.59
CA PRO A 153 30.33 -40.93 -4.71
C PRO A 153 30.65 -41.20 -6.19
N ALA A 154 31.87 -40.84 -6.58
CA ALA A 154 32.44 -41.08 -7.91
C ALA A 154 32.87 -42.54 -8.10
#